data_AF-A0A357AYV3-F1
#
_entry.id   AF-A0A357AYV3-F1
#
_cell.length_a   1.000
_cell.length_b   1.000
_cell.length_c   1.000
_cell.angle_alpha   90.00
_cell.angle_beta   90.00
_cell.angle_gamma   90.00
#
_symmetry.space_group_name_H-M   'P 1'
#
loop_
_entity.id
_entity.type
_entity.pdbx_description
1 polymer ?
#
loop_
_entity_poly.entity_id
_entity_poly.type
_entity_poly.pdbx_seq_one_letter_code
_entity_poly.pdbx_strand_id
1 'polypeptide(L)'
;AYGSPQSYMGSEIAMDALAAKMGVDPFDLRELNCYKESEQSTIPTGYKPDVYCLEEMYRKARPLYEAGKKRVAEKNAASDGRIKYGIGVASGVYACGLDGVDGSEAWAELNPDGTVTMYASWEDHGQGADAGAQTIAH
;
A
#
# COMPACT_ATOMS: atom_id res chain seq x y z
N ALA A 1 -5.22 -2.08 -11.18
CA ALA A 1 -5.90 -2.52 -9.94
C ALA A 1 -7.25 -3.12 -10.31
N TYR A 2 -7.29 -4.45 -10.47
CA TYR A 2 -8.45 -5.23 -10.92
C TYR A 2 -9.40 -5.52 -9.75
N GLY A 3 -10.37 -4.65 -9.48
CA GLY A 3 -11.36 -4.89 -8.41
C GLY A 3 -10.89 -4.57 -6.99
N SER A 4 -9.58 -4.43 -6.75
CA SER A 4 -9.04 -4.13 -5.41
C SER A 4 -9.51 -2.79 -4.83
N PRO A 5 -9.63 -1.68 -5.59
CA PRO A 5 -10.12 -0.42 -5.00
C PRO A 5 -11.56 -0.53 -4.49
N GLN A 6 -12.41 -1.29 -5.20
CA GLN A 6 -13.80 -1.53 -4.79
C GLN A 6 -13.86 -2.29 -3.45
N SER A 7 -13.04 -3.33 -3.32
CA SER A 7 -12.95 -4.12 -2.08
C SER A 7 -12.40 -3.30 -0.92
N TYR A 8 -11.28 -2.58 -1.13
CA TYR A 8 -10.68 -1.76 -0.06
C TYR A 8 -11.58 -0.62 0.38
N MET A 9 -12.27 0.06 -0.54
CA MET A 9 -13.21 1.11 -0.17
C MET A 9 -14.30 0.55 0.76
N GLY A 10 -14.90 -0.59 0.41
CA GLY A 10 -15.93 -1.23 1.22
C GLY A 10 -15.42 -1.65 2.59
N SER A 11 -14.27 -2.33 2.66
CA SER A 11 -13.71 -2.82 3.92
C SER A 11 -13.26 -1.69 4.84
N GLU A 12 -12.61 -0.65 4.31
CA GLU A 12 -12.11 0.46 5.11
C GLU A 12 -13.24 1.35 5.66
N ILE A 13 -14.31 1.57 4.88
CA ILE A 13 -15.51 2.24 5.39
C ILE A 13 -16.15 1.43 6.52
N ALA A 14 -16.19 0.11 6.40
CA ALA A 14 -16.73 -0.76 7.45
C ALA A 14 -15.88 -0.67 8.74
N MET A 15 -14.55 -0.60 8.62
CA MET A 15 -13.65 -0.42 9.76
C MET A 15 -13.87 0.93 10.47
N ASP A 16 -14.04 2.03 9.74
CA ASP A 16 -14.33 3.33 10.33
C ASP A 16 -15.70 3.36 11.03
N ALA A 17 -16.73 2.80 10.39
CA ALA A 17 -18.05 2.69 10.98
C ALA A 17 -18.06 1.83 12.25
N LEU A 18 -17.26 0.76 12.27
CA LEU A 18 -17.09 -0.10 13.44
C LEU A 18 -16.37 0.64 14.58
N ALA A 19 -15.25 1.31 14.28
CA ALA A 19 -14.50 2.09 15.27
C ALA A 19 -15.40 3.16 15.93
N ALA A 20 -16.19 3.88 15.12
CA ALA A 20 -17.14 4.88 15.61
C ALA A 20 -18.20 4.27 16.54
N LYS A 21 -18.75 3.10 16.20
CA LYS A 21 -19.73 2.40 17.05
C LYS A 21 -19.13 1.86 18.35
N MET A 22 -17.88 1.45 18.32
CA MET A 22 -17.15 0.94 19.49
C MET A 22 -16.60 2.06 20.39
N GLY A 23 -16.57 3.31 19.90
CA GLY A 23 -15.98 4.43 20.62
C GLY A 23 -14.45 4.33 20.74
N VAL A 24 -13.80 3.66 19.80
CA VAL A 24 -12.34 3.48 19.75
C VAL A 24 -11.74 4.31 18.61
N ASP A 25 -10.45 4.61 18.70
CA ASP A 25 -9.74 5.29 17.63
C ASP A 25 -9.64 4.37 16.39
N PRO A 26 -9.95 4.85 15.17
CA PRO A 26 -9.90 4.05 13.95
C PRO A 26 -8.48 3.58 13.59
N PHE A 27 -7.43 4.27 14.04
CA PHE A 27 -6.05 3.82 13.90
C PHE A 27 -5.78 2.63 14.83
N ASP A 28 -6.17 2.73 16.09
CA ASP A 28 -5.98 1.67 17.08
C ASP A 28 -6.74 0.41 16.68
N LEU A 29 -7.97 0.54 16.17
CA LEU A 29 -8.73 -0.61 15.68
C LEU A 29 -8.00 -1.34 14.54
N ARG A 30 -7.40 -0.60 13.61
CA ARG A 30 -6.69 -1.23 12.48
C ARG A 30 -5.33 -1.80 12.89
N GLU A 31 -4.58 -1.12 13.74
CA GLU A 31 -3.32 -1.66 14.29
C GLU A 31 -3.60 -2.97 15.04
N LEU A 32 -4.67 -3.02 15.83
CA LEU A 32 -5.09 -4.21 16.55
C LEU A 32 -5.45 -5.38 15.62
N ASN A 33 -6.05 -5.10 14.44
CA ASN A 33 -6.56 -6.13 13.53
C ASN A 33 -5.68 -6.37 12.29
N CYS A 34 -4.47 -5.79 12.24
CA CYS A 34 -3.56 -6.01 11.13
C CYS A 34 -2.96 -7.43 11.13
N TYR A 35 -2.32 -7.84 10.03
CA TYR A 35 -1.64 -9.13 9.99
C TYR A 35 -0.44 -9.15 10.93
N LYS A 36 -0.40 -10.19 11.78
CA LYS A 36 0.63 -10.38 12.80
C LYS A 36 1.19 -11.79 12.72
N GLU A 37 2.51 -11.87 12.71
CA GLU A 37 3.20 -13.16 12.69
C GLU A 37 2.94 -13.94 13.99
N SER A 38 2.94 -13.23 15.11
CA SER A 38 2.69 -13.77 16.46
C SER A 38 1.31 -14.43 16.61
N GLU A 39 0.31 -13.95 15.86
CA GLU A 39 -1.05 -14.49 15.85
C GLU A 39 -1.28 -15.47 14.69
N GLN A 40 -0.24 -15.80 13.92
CA GLN A 40 -0.30 -16.67 12.74
C GLN A 40 -1.37 -16.23 11.73
N SER A 41 -1.54 -14.91 11.55
CA SER A 41 -2.56 -14.37 10.65
C SER A 41 -2.34 -14.87 9.21
N THR A 42 -3.44 -15.15 8.51
CA THR A 42 -3.40 -15.58 7.11
C THR A 42 -4.09 -14.56 6.21
N ILE A 43 -3.71 -14.56 4.93
CA ILE A 43 -4.50 -13.89 3.90
C ILE A 43 -5.81 -14.67 3.66
N PRO A 44 -6.83 -14.11 2.98
CA PRO A 44 -8.13 -14.76 2.84
C PRO A 44 -8.11 -16.17 2.21
N THR A 45 -7.06 -16.53 1.48
CA THR A 45 -6.84 -17.86 0.89
C THR A 45 -6.24 -18.88 1.87
N GLY A 46 -5.95 -18.49 3.12
CA GLY A 46 -5.41 -19.36 4.17
C GLY A 46 -3.88 -19.46 4.19
N TYR A 47 -3.18 -18.82 3.24
CA TYR A 47 -1.72 -18.78 3.23
C TYR A 47 -1.18 -17.76 4.24
N LYS A 48 -0.01 -18.05 4.78
CA LYS A 48 0.75 -17.10 5.61
C LYS A 48 1.47 -16.11 4.70
N PRO A 49 1.46 -14.80 4.99
CA PRO A 49 2.42 -13.87 4.41
C PRO A 49 3.86 -14.35 4.62
N ASP A 50 4.71 -14.19 3.61
CA ASP A 50 6.16 -14.43 3.76
C ASP A 50 6.83 -13.36 4.64
N VAL A 51 6.26 -12.16 4.67
CA VAL A 51 6.71 -11.03 5.49
C VAL A 51 5.50 -10.35 6.12
N TYR A 52 5.55 -10.18 7.45
CA TYR A 52 4.55 -9.44 8.22
C TYR A 52 5.04 -8.02 8.49
N CYS A 53 4.72 -7.09 7.59
CA CYS A 53 5.23 -5.71 7.67
C CYS A 53 4.28 -4.73 8.39
N LEU A 54 3.02 -5.11 8.62
CA LEU A 54 1.99 -4.16 9.02
C LEU A 54 2.21 -3.60 10.43
N GLU A 55 2.58 -4.42 11.42
CA GLU A 55 2.86 -3.95 12.79
C GLU A 55 3.94 -2.84 12.79
N GLU A 56 5.02 -3.06 12.04
CA GLU A 56 6.11 -2.08 11.89
C GLU A 56 5.67 -0.82 11.13
N MET A 57 4.81 -0.96 10.13
CA MET A 57 4.22 0.18 9.43
C MET A 57 3.34 1.02 10.36
N TYR A 58 2.48 0.40 11.16
CA TYR A 58 1.68 1.11 12.17
C TYR A 58 2.55 1.79 13.21
N ARG A 59 3.58 1.12 13.73
CA ARG A 59 4.55 1.71 14.66
C ARG A 59 5.19 2.98 14.10
N LYS A 60 5.58 2.96 12.82
CA LYS A 60 6.16 4.12 12.13
C LYS A 60 5.13 5.21 11.84
N ALA A 61 3.89 4.84 11.52
CA ALA A 61 2.82 5.77 11.20
C ALA A 61 2.23 6.47 12.43
N ARG A 62 2.23 5.81 13.61
CA ARG A 62 1.64 6.31 14.86
C ARG A 62 2.08 7.73 15.24
N PRO A 63 3.38 8.09 15.29
CA PRO A 63 3.78 9.46 15.59
C PRO A 63 3.28 10.49 14.55
N LEU A 64 3.18 10.10 13.28
CA LEU A 64 2.66 10.98 12.22
C LEU A 64 1.15 11.18 12.36
N TYR A 65 0.43 10.12 12.72
CA TYR A 65 -1.01 10.16 12.96
C TYR A 65 -1.34 11.04 14.17
N GLU A 66 -0.64 10.88 15.29
CA GLU A 66 -0.84 11.71 16.49
C GLU A 66 -0.50 13.19 16.25
N ALA A 67 0.61 13.47 15.55
CA ALA A 67 0.93 14.84 15.13
C ALA A 67 -0.16 15.41 14.21
N GLY A 68 -0.70 14.58 13.33
CA GLY A 68 -1.82 14.92 12.45
C GLY A 68 -3.11 15.24 13.21
N LYS A 69 -3.48 14.43 14.22
CA LYS A 69 -4.61 14.69 15.12
C LYS A 69 -4.47 16.03 15.83
N LYS A 70 -3.29 16.30 16.41
CA LYS A 70 -2.99 17.59 17.05
C LYS A 70 -3.20 18.76 16.07
N ARG A 71 -2.61 18.67 14.88
CA ARG A 71 -2.75 19.70 13.83
C ARG A 71 -4.20 19.91 13.41
N VAL A 72 -4.98 18.84 13.28
CA VAL A 72 -6.41 18.91 12.94
C VAL A 72 -7.20 19.60 14.06
N ALA A 73 -6.91 19.29 15.32
CA ALA A 73 -7.55 19.93 16.47
C ALA A 73 -7.24 21.44 16.51
N GLU A 74 -5.98 21.84 16.34
CA GLU A 74 -5.57 23.25 16.27
C GLU A 74 -6.27 24.01 15.15
N LYS A 75 -6.34 23.42 13.94
CA LYS A 75 -7.04 24.03 12.80
C LYS A 75 -8.53 24.15 13.03
N ASN A 76 -9.16 23.14 13.63
CA ASN A 76 -10.58 23.19 13.94
C ASN A 76 -10.90 24.20 15.05
N ALA A 77 -10.00 24.39 16.03
CA ALA A 77 -10.15 25.41 17.07
C ALA A 77 -10.01 26.84 16.52
N ALA A 78 -9.16 27.04 15.50
CA ALA A 78 -8.99 28.32 14.82
C ALA A 78 -10.02 28.59 13.71
N SER A 79 -10.85 27.60 13.36
CA SER A 79 -11.85 27.72 12.28
C SER A 79 -13.11 28.44 12.76
N ASP A 80 -13.72 29.24 11.88
CA ASP A 80 -15.04 29.85 12.08
C ASP A 80 -16.20 28.84 11.93
N GLY A 81 -15.88 27.56 11.71
CA GLY A 81 -16.82 26.47 11.57
C GLY A 81 -17.27 26.20 10.13
N ARG A 82 -17.00 27.09 9.17
CA ARG A 82 -17.30 26.87 7.74
C ARG A 82 -16.41 25.81 7.12
N ILE A 83 -15.16 25.71 7.61
CA ILE A 83 -14.20 24.69 7.20
C ILE A 83 -13.96 23.74 8.37
N LYS A 84 -14.11 22.45 8.12
CA LYS A 84 -13.74 21.40 9.07
C LYS A 84 -12.57 20.61 8.51
N TYR A 85 -11.66 20.26 9.39
CA TYR A 85 -10.48 19.46 9.06
C TYR A 85 -10.62 18.07 9.68
N GLY A 86 -10.16 17.07 8.94
CA GLY A 86 -10.11 15.69 9.38
C GLY A 86 -8.74 15.07 9.09
N ILE A 87 -8.46 13.96 9.76
CA ILE A 87 -7.36 13.05 9.45
C ILE A 87 -7.94 11.66 9.39
N GLY A 88 -7.54 10.89 8.38
CA GLY A 88 -7.92 9.50 8.20
C GLY A 88 -6.70 8.61 8.03
N VAL A 89 -6.91 7.32 8.22
CA VAL A 89 -5.93 6.28 7.97
C VAL A 89 -6.62 5.17 7.20
N ALA A 90 -5.92 4.59 6.23
CA ALA A 90 -6.37 3.39 5.53
C ALA A 90 -5.23 2.38 5.42
N SER A 91 -5.57 1.10 5.37
CA SER A 91 -4.61 0.01 5.25
C SER A 91 -5.02 -0.96 4.16
N GLY A 92 -4.04 -1.45 3.40
CA GLY A 92 -4.28 -2.39 2.32
C GLY A 92 -3.05 -3.22 2.03
N VAL A 93 -3.26 -4.49 1.72
CA VAL A 93 -2.24 -5.41 1.21
C VAL A 93 -2.67 -5.83 -0.19
N TYR A 94 -1.90 -5.43 -1.19
CA TYR A 94 -2.16 -5.73 -2.59
C TYR A 94 -1.22 -6.83 -3.06
N ALA A 95 -1.79 -7.96 -3.48
CA ALA A 95 -1.02 -9.03 -4.11
C ALA A 95 -0.62 -8.59 -5.53
N CYS A 96 0.69 -8.57 -5.80
CA CYS A 96 1.23 -8.33 -7.12
C CYS A 96 1.53 -9.67 -7.78
N GLY A 97 0.64 -10.12 -8.66
CA GLY A 97 0.78 -11.36 -9.40
C GLY A 97 -0.44 -11.64 -10.25
N LEU A 98 -0.36 -12.70 -11.06
CA LEU A 98 -1.47 -13.26 -11.80
C LEU A 98 -2.12 -14.39 -11.00
N ASP A 99 -3.38 -14.73 -11.29
CA ASP A 99 -4.06 -15.90 -10.71
C ASP A 99 -3.50 -17.25 -11.23
N GLY A 100 -2.36 -17.23 -11.92
CA GLY A 100 -1.74 -18.37 -12.62
C GLY A 100 -0.23 -18.22 -12.77
N VAL A 101 0.37 -19.05 -13.63
CA VAL A 101 1.82 -19.04 -13.86
C VAL A 101 2.24 -17.71 -14.48
N ASP A 102 3.16 -17.02 -13.81
CA ASP A 102 3.80 -15.79 -14.28
C ASP A 102 5.09 -16.11 -15.04
N GLY A 103 5.43 -15.32 -16.04
CA GLY A 103 6.59 -15.51 -16.91
C GLY A 103 6.99 -14.22 -17.62
N SER A 104 8.30 -14.04 -17.84
CA SER A 104 8.85 -12.90 -18.58
C SER A 104 10.07 -13.32 -19.39
N GLU A 105 10.34 -12.62 -20.48
CA GLU A 105 11.49 -12.87 -21.35
C GLU A 105 12.21 -11.55 -21.68
N ALA A 106 13.53 -11.61 -21.77
CA ALA A 106 14.37 -10.51 -22.19
C ALA A 106 15.55 -11.03 -23.02
N TRP A 107 16.02 -10.22 -23.98
CA TRP A 107 17.16 -10.51 -24.83
C TRP A 107 18.14 -9.35 -24.82
N ALA A 108 19.41 -9.66 -24.98
CA ALA A 108 20.47 -8.68 -25.15
C ALA A 108 21.21 -8.97 -26.47
N GLU A 109 21.42 -7.93 -27.28
CA GLU A 109 22.18 -8.00 -28.52
C GLU A 109 23.41 -7.09 -28.42
N LEU A 110 24.59 -7.65 -28.65
CA LEU A 110 25.83 -6.88 -28.79
C LEU A 110 25.95 -6.39 -30.24
N ASN A 111 25.88 -5.08 -30.42
CA ASN A 111 25.94 -4.43 -31.74
C ASN A 111 27.40 -4.36 -32.25
N PRO A 112 27.62 -4.25 -33.58
CA PRO A 112 28.96 -4.14 -34.16
C PRO A 112 29.78 -2.92 -33.69
N ASP A 113 29.14 -1.86 -33.22
CA ASP A 113 29.76 -0.67 -32.66
C ASP A 113 30.10 -0.78 -31.17
N GLY A 114 29.86 -1.95 -30.57
CA GLY A 114 30.11 -2.23 -29.15
C GLY A 114 29.00 -1.77 -28.21
N THR A 115 27.90 -1.22 -28.72
CA THR A 115 26.71 -0.92 -27.90
C THR A 115 25.88 -2.18 -27.65
N VAL A 116 24.98 -2.15 -26.65
CA VAL A 116 24.06 -3.25 -26.34
C VAL A 116 22.63 -2.80 -26.53
N THR A 117 21.85 -3.58 -27.27
CA THR A 117 20.39 -3.41 -27.40
C THR A 117 19.69 -4.39 -26.46
N MET A 118 18.80 -3.88 -25.62
CA MET A 118 17.94 -4.70 -24.76
C MET A 118 16.54 -4.81 -25.35
N TYR A 119 16.02 -6.03 -25.37
CA TYR A 119 14.63 -6.34 -25.74
C TYR A 119 13.95 -6.96 -24.52
N ALA A 120 12.71 -6.60 -24.23
CA ALA A 120 11.96 -7.14 -23.11
C ALA A 120 10.50 -7.36 -23.48
N SER A 121 9.83 -8.28 -22.77
CA SER A 121 8.41 -8.59 -22.96
C SER A 121 7.45 -7.63 -22.24
N TRP A 122 7.94 -6.48 -21.77
CA TRP A 122 7.12 -5.46 -21.09
C TRP A 122 7.02 -4.18 -21.92
N GLU A 123 5.95 -3.43 -21.68
CA GLU A 123 5.70 -2.13 -22.32
C GLU A 123 5.91 -1.03 -21.29
N ASP A 124 6.43 0.13 -21.71
CA ASP A 124 6.45 1.32 -20.86
C ASP A 124 5.28 2.25 -21.20
N HIS A 125 4.33 2.35 -20.27
CA HIS A 125 3.18 3.26 -20.33
C HIS A 125 3.39 4.49 -19.43
N GLY A 126 4.63 4.74 -18.98
CA GLY A 126 5.01 5.82 -18.07
C GLY A 126 5.35 5.37 -16.64
N GLN A 127 5.35 4.06 -16.37
CA GLN A 127 5.79 3.50 -15.08
C GLN A 127 7.32 3.40 -14.94
N GLY A 128 8.06 3.68 -16.02
CA GLY A 128 9.52 3.69 -16.03
C GLY A 128 10.13 2.31 -16.25
N ALA A 129 9.45 1.46 -17.01
CA ALA A 129 9.95 0.13 -17.34
C ALA A 129 11.22 0.18 -18.20
N ASP A 130 11.31 1.11 -19.15
CA ASP A 130 12.48 1.26 -20.02
C ASP A 130 13.67 1.84 -19.26
N ALA A 131 13.42 2.83 -18.39
CA ALA A 131 14.43 3.37 -17.50
C ALA A 131 14.98 2.29 -16.55
N GLY A 132 14.08 1.46 -16.00
CA GLY A 132 14.46 0.30 -15.20
C GLY A 132 15.38 -0.66 -15.97
N ALA A 133 14.98 -1.02 -17.19
CA ALA A 133 15.76 -1.88 -18.08
C ALA A 133 17.19 -1.36 -18.29
N GLN A 134 17.32 -0.07 -18.59
CA GLN A 134 18.63 0.57 -18.80
C GLN A 134 19.51 0.56 -17.54
N THR A 135 18.94 0.80 -16.36
CA THR A 135 19.72 0.80 -15.11
C THR A 135 20.24 -0.58 -14.72
N ILE A 136 19.50 -1.64 -15.08
CA ILE A 136 19.88 -3.03 -14.77
C ILE A 136 20.87 -3.58 -15.80
N ALA A 137 20.81 -3.11 -17.05
CA ALA A 137 21.63 -3.60 -18.16
C ALA A 137 23.03 -2.96 -18.28
N HIS A 138 23.39 -1.97 -17.44
CA HIS A 138 24.75 -1.40 -17.40
C HIS A 138 25.77 -2.40 -16.83
#